data_AF-A0A1I3A4Q8-F1
#
_entry.id   AF-A0A1I3A4Q8-F1
#
_cell.length_a   1.000
_cell.length_b   1.000
_cell.length_c   1.000
_cell.angle_alpha   90.00
_cell.angle_beta   90.00
_cell.angle_gamma   90.00
#
_symmetry.space_group_name_H-M   'P 1'
#
loop_
_entity.id
_entity.type
_entity.pdbx_description
1 polymer ?
#
loop_
_entity_poly.entity_id
_entity_poly.type
_entity_poly.pdbx_seq_one_letter_code
_entity_poly.pdbx_strand_id
1 'polypeptide(L)' 'MTGSGGTVRIRRSEPGQGWEARWERGDIGSSFRSREKDAVLKWASSRPADNWLIQDPDTGEWSPWTPPIEP' A
#
# COMPACT_ATOMS: atom_id res chain seq x y z
N MET A 1 -5.12 -3.57 -24.28
CA MET A 1 -5.87 -2.70 -23.34
C MET A 1 -6.82 -3.62 -22.60
N THR A 2 -6.53 -4.04 -21.38
CA THR A 2 -6.88 -3.31 -20.14
C THR A 2 -5.91 -3.72 -19.02
N GLY A 3 -5.38 -2.73 -18.30
CA GLY A 3 -4.45 -2.96 -17.21
C GLY A 3 -5.11 -3.76 -16.09
N SER A 4 -4.56 -4.92 -15.76
CA SER A 4 -4.84 -5.58 -14.49
C SER A 4 -3.86 -5.02 -13.46
N GLY A 5 -4.06 -3.75 -13.11
CA GLY A 5 -3.41 -3.17 -11.95
C GLY A 5 -3.91 -3.88 -10.69
N GLY A 6 -3.00 -4.11 -9.75
CA GLY A 6 -3.36 -4.72 -8.48
C GLY A 6 -3.82 -3.65 -7.49
N THR A 7 -4.60 -4.01 -6.48
CA THR A 7 -4.96 -3.12 -5.38
C THR A 7 -4.07 -3.45 -4.18
N VAL A 8 -3.42 -2.45 -3.58
CA VAL A 8 -2.77 -2.63 -2.27
C VAL A 8 -3.66 -2.05 -1.18
N ARG A 9 -3.93 -2.86 -0.14
CA ARG A 9 -4.65 -2.48 1.07
C ARG A 9 -3.69 -2.56 2.24
N ILE A 10 -3.59 -1.49 3.02
CA ILE A 10 -2.73 -1.42 4.21
C ILE A 10 -3.63 -1.18 5.43
N ARG A 11 -3.41 -1.92 6.51
CA ARG A 11 -4.09 -1.70 7.78
C ARG A 11 -3.14 -1.85 8.95
N ARG A 12 -3.37 -1.07 10.00
CA ARG A 12 -2.77 -1.30 11.31
C ARG A 12 -3.55 -2.42 11.99
N SER A 13 -2.85 -3.43 12.50
CA SER A 13 -3.46 -4.46 13.37
C SER A 13 -3.82 -3.84 14.73
N GLU A 14 -4.32 -4.66 15.66
CA GLU A 14 -4.59 -4.20 17.03
C GLU A 14 -3.39 -3.43 17.62
N PRO A 15 -3.62 -2.46 18.52
CA PRO A 15 -2.54 -1.70 19.15
C PRO A 15 -1.47 -2.66 19.73
N GLY A 16 -0.25 -2.57 19.23
CA GLY A 16 0.88 -3.43 19.64
C GLY A 16 1.14 -4.66 18.75
N GLN A 17 0.25 -5.01 17.81
CA GLN A 17 0.45 -6.17 16.93
C GLN A 17 1.19 -5.87 15.62
N GLY A 18 1.21 -4.61 15.18
CA GLY A 18 1.97 -4.17 14.00
C GLY A 18 1.11 -3.68 12.84
N TRP A 19 1.66 -3.77 11.64
CA TRP A 19 1.08 -3.34 10.37
C TRP A 19 0.99 -4.52 9.38
N GLU A 20 -0.04 -4.50 8.54
CA GLU A 20 -0.28 -5.49 7.50
C GLU A 20 -0.55 -4.80 6.17
N ALA A 21 0.04 -5.30 5.09
CA ALA A 21 -0.33 -4.95 3.73
C ALA A 21 -0.78 -6.21 2.96
N ARG A 22 -1.75 -6.02 2.07
CA ARG A 22 -2.29 -7.05 1.20
C ARG A 22 -2.36 -6.50 -0.22
N TRP A 23 -1.81 -7.24 -1.17
CA TRP A 23 -1.86 -6.93 -2.58
C TRP A 23 -2.79 -7.94 -3.26
N GLU A 24 -3.77 -7.46 -4.00
CA GLU A 24 -4.77 -8.28 -4.69
C GLU A 24 -4.74 -7.91 -6.17
N ARG A 25 -4.42 -8.87 -7.04
CA ARG A 25 -4.41 -8.69 -8.49
C ARG A 25 -5.29 -9.77 -9.13
N GLY A 26 -6.48 -9.40 -9.57
CA GLY A 26 -7.48 -10.38 -10.03
C GLY A 26 -7.76 -11.42 -8.94
N ASP A 27 -7.64 -12.71 -9.26
CA ASP A 27 -7.84 -13.84 -8.33
C ASP A 27 -6.60 -14.20 -7.48
N ILE A 28 -5.49 -13.47 -7.59
CA ILE A 28 -4.23 -13.77 -6.88
C ILE A 28 -3.98 -12.73 -5.78
N GLY A 29 -3.91 -13.20 -4.53
CA GLY A 29 -3.59 -12.39 -3.35
C GLY A 29 -2.19 -12.68 -2.79
N SER A 30 -1.51 -11.64 -2.29
CA SER A 30 -0.28 -11.72 -1.49
C SER A 30 -0.40 -10.85 -0.24
N SER A 31 0.17 -11.27 0.88
CA SER A 31 0.15 -10.52 2.14
C SER A 31 1.54 -10.37 2.75
N PHE A 32 1.73 -9.28 3.49
CA PHE A 32 2.94 -8.96 4.23
C PHE A 32 2.57 -8.40 5.60
N ARG A 33 3.22 -8.92 6.65
CA ARG A 33 3.04 -8.45 8.03
C ARG A 33 4.39 -8.03 8.58
N SER A 34 4.46 -6.85 9.19
CA SER A 34 5.62 -6.39 9.94
C SER A 34 5.19 -5.58 11.16
N ARG A 35 6.01 -5.57 12.20
CA ARG A 35 5.76 -4.69 13.37
C ARG A 35 5.99 -3.22 13.04
N GLU A 36 6.78 -2.93 12.02
CA GLU A 36 7.18 -1.57 11.62
C GLU A 36 6.35 -1.05 10.45
N LYS A 37 5.81 0.17 10.57
CA LYS A 37 4.99 0.86 9.55
C LYS A 37 5.77 1.02 8.24
N ASP A 38 7.00 1.50 8.32
CA ASP A 38 7.87 1.76 7.17
C ASP A 38 8.15 0.53 6.32
N ALA A 39 8.36 -0.62 6.95
CA ALA A 39 8.58 -1.88 6.23
C ALA A 39 7.34 -2.27 5.40
N VAL A 40 6.15 -2.09 5.96
CA VAL A 40 4.88 -2.40 5.28
C VAL A 40 4.61 -1.43 4.12
N LEU A 41 4.88 -0.14 4.32
CA LEU A 41 4.74 0.88 3.30
C LEU A 41 5.73 0.70 2.15
N LYS A 42 6.99 0.40 2.45
CA LYS A 42 8.02 0.10 1.44
C LYS A 42 7.70 -1.16 0.63
N TRP A 43 7.17 -2.19 1.30
CA TRP A 43 6.65 -3.37 0.60
C TRP A 43 5.49 -3.01 -0.33
N ALA A 44 4.58 -2.16 0.11
CA ALA A 44 3.42 -1.72 -0.67
C ALA A 44 3.82 -0.89 -1.89
N SER A 45 4.74 0.07 -1.74
CA SER A 45 5.21 0.93 -2.83
C SER A 45 6.00 0.18 -3.90
N SER A 46 6.57 -0.98 -3.56
CA SER A 46 7.22 -1.86 -4.54
C SER A 46 6.23 -2.60 -5.47
N ARG A 47 4.91 -2.47 -5.26
CA ARG A 47 3.88 -3.16 -6.06
C ARG A 47 3.38 -2.27 -7.20
N PRO A 48 3.14 -2.84 -8.39
CA PRO A 48 2.55 -2.14 -9.53
C PRO A 48 1.03 -2.01 -9.34
N ALA A 49 0.62 -1.29 -8.30
CA ALA A 49 -0.78 -1.18 -7.89
C ALA A 49 -1.42 0.15 -8.31
N ASP A 50 -2.74 0.14 -8.53
CA ASP A 50 -3.54 1.34 -8.86
C ASP A 50 -3.77 2.26 -7.66
N ASN A 51 -3.36 1.84 -6.46
CA ASN A 51 -3.38 2.68 -5.27
C ASN A 51 -2.05 3.41 -5.16
N TRP A 52 -2.13 4.71 -5.31
CA TRP A 52 -0.99 5.58 -5.30
C TRP A 52 -0.62 5.89 -3.84
N LEU A 53 0.64 5.75 -3.50
CA LEU A 53 1.19 6.19 -2.21
C LEU A 53 2.11 7.36 -2.52
N ILE A 54 1.99 8.46 -1.79
CA ILE A 54 2.93 9.57 -1.86
C ILE A 54 3.91 9.45 -0.71
N GLN A 55 5.21 9.50 -1.01
CA GLN A 55 6.25 9.61 0.00
C GLN A 55 6.48 11.09 0.31
N ASP A 56 6.37 11.45 1.58
CA ASP A 56 6.75 12.75 2.09
C ASP A 56 8.29 12.86 2.06
N PRO A 57 8.88 13.85 1.37
CA PRO A 57 10.32 13.95 1.19
C PRO A 57 11.06 14.43 2.45
N ASP A 58 10.37 15.10 3.37
CA ASP A 58 10.94 15.68 4.59
C ASP A 58 11.00 14.67 5.73
N THR A 59 10.02 13.77 5.80
CA THR A 59 9.84 12.78 6.87
C THR A 59 10.10 11.35 6.40
N GLY A 60 10.07 11.10 5.09
CA GLY A 60 10.13 9.78 4.48
C GLY A 60 8.84 8.97 4.61
N GLU A 61 7.79 9.53 5.22
CA GLU A 61 6.53 8.84 5.48
C GLU A 61 5.71 8.61 4.20
N TRP A 62 5.08 7.45 4.07
CA TRP A 62 4.15 7.20 2.95
C TRP A 62 2.70 7.41 3.38
N SER A 63 1.98 8.22 2.61
CA SER A 63 0.55 8.48 2.78
C SER A 63 -0.26 7.95 1.59
N PRO A 64 -1.48 7.43 1.81
CA PRO A 64 -2.41 7.13 0.73
C PRO A 64 -2.64 8.39 -0.11
N TRP A 65 -2.33 8.31 -1.40
CA TRP A 65 -2.63 9.37 -2.35
C TRP A 65 -3.86 8.95 -3.14
N THR A 66 -4.98 9.59 -2.87
CA THR A 66 -6.12 9.54 -3.78
C THR A 66 -5.85 10.60 -4.84
N PRO A 67 -5.56 10.24 -6.11
CA PRO A 67 -5.45 11.26 -7.15
C PRO A 67 -6.77 12.05 -7.17
N PRO A 68 -6.72 13.38 -7.31
CA PRO A 68 -7.93 14.17 -7.50
C PRO A 68 -8.70 13.57 -8.67
N ILE A 69 -10.00 13.36 -8.49
CA ILE A 69 -10.89 12.91 -9.56
C ILE A 69 -10.84 14.03 -10.62
N GLU A 70 -10.18 13.80 -11.74
CA GLU A 70 -10.24 14.74 -12.87
C GLU A 70 -11.71 14.85 -13.32
N PRO A 71 -12.24 16.07 -13.52
CA PRO A 71 -13.62 16.29 -13.97
C PRO A 71 -13.88 15.81 -15.40
#